data_AF-A0A529SR46-F1
#
_entry.id   AF-A0A529SR46-F1
#
_cell.length_a   1.000
_cell.length_b   1.000
_cell.length_c   1.000
_cell.angle_alpha   90.00
_cell.angle_beta   90.00
_cell.angle_gamma   90.00
#
_symmetry.space_group_name_H-M   'P 1'
#
loop_
_entity.id
_entity.type
_entity.pdbx_description
1 polymer ?
#
loop_
_entity_poly.entity_id
_entity_poly.type
_entity_poly.pdbx_seq_one_letter_code
_entity_poly.pdbx_strand_id
1 'polypeptide(L)' 'MADEVGKVGVDWVGNDIMIDAIKDPKVDGVTCHVAYFDRSIIDRLHKGNWFEDPSDSSISCRQTGPITIGDIDM' A
#
# COMPACT_ATOMS: atom_id res chain seq x y z
N MET A 1 -11.19 4.84 4.04
CA MET A 1 -10.01 5.74 4.06
C MET A 1 -8.79 4.85 4.23
N ALA A 2 -7.71 5.15 3.53
CA ALA A 2 -6.44 4.44 3.67
C ALA A 2 -5.60 5.21 4.69
N ASP A 3 -5.16 4.55 5.75
CA ASP A 3 -4.37 5.15 6.81
C ASP A 3 -2.90 4.76 6.61
N GLU A 4 -2.00 5.72 6.47
CA GLU A 4 -0.56 5.46 6.41
C GLU A 4 -0.10 4.92 7.77
N VAL A 5 0.35 3.66 7.80
CA VAL A 5 0.76 2.96 9.02
C VAL A 5 2.26 2.67 9.06
N GLY A 6 2.97 2.90 7.97
CA GLY A 6 4.40 2.69 7.93
C GLY A 6 5.09 3.27 6.70
N LYS A 7 6.35 3.62 6.90
CA LYS A 7 7.25 4.09 5.84
C LYS A 7 8.61 3.43 6.03
N VAL A 8 9.11 2.79 4.99
CA VAL A 8 10.45 2.17 4.96
C VAL A 8 11.29 2.90 3.94
N GLY A 9 12.23 3.72 4.40
CA GLY A 9 13.18 4.39 3.52
C GLY A 9 14.27 3.43 3.05
N VAL A 10 14.42 3.29 1.73
CA VAL A 10 15.42 2.41 1.13
C VAL A 10 16.67 3.17 0.67
N ASP A 11 16.60 4.50 0.54
CA ASP A 11 17.75 5.35 0.22
C ASP A 11 17.59 6.79 0.73
N TRP A 12 18.70 7.50 0.92
CA TRP A 12 18.75 8.90 1.36
C TRP A 12 18.21 9.88 0.30
N VAL A 13 17.96 9.40 -0.92
CA VAL A 13 17.45 10.17 -2.07
C VAL A 13 15.90 10.24 -2.09
N GLY A 14 15.21 9.66 -1.10
CA GLY A 14 13.75 9.73 -0.98
C GLY A 14 13.01 8.66 -1.78
N ASN A 15 13.64 7.49 -1.90
CA ASN A 15 13.01 6.28 -2.40
C ASN A 15 12.44 5.54 -1.19
N ASP A 16 11.13 5.57 -1.04
CA ASP A 16 10.46 5.10 0.17
C ASP A 16 9.36 4.08 -0.18
N ILE A 17 9.26 3.02 0.63
CA ILE A 17 8.12 2.10 0.58
C ILE A 17 7.08 2.60 1.58
N MET A 18 5.91 2.98 1.08
CA MET A 18 4.76 3.41 1.87
C MET A 18 3.89 2.19 2.16
N ILE A 19 3.34 2.12 3.38
CA ILE A 19 2.45 1.04 3.83
C ILE A 19 1.16 1.66 4.35
N ASP A 20 0.07 1.40 3.64
CA ASP A 20 -1.26 1.88 3.98
C ASP A 20 -2.13 0.74 4.51
N ALA A 21 -2.92 1.01 5.54
CA ALA A 21 -3.94 0.12 6.08
C ALA A 21 -5.32 0.52 5.58
N ILE A 22 -6.04 -0.44 5.02
CA ILE A 22 -7.37 -0.27 4.44
C ILE A 22 -8.29 -1.34 5.04
N LYS A 23 -9.39 -0.93 5.66
CA LYS A 23 -10.41 -1.88 6.14
C LYS A 23 -11.20 -2.45 4.96
N ASP A 24 -11.42 -3.75 4.96
CA ASP A 24 -12.24 -4.40 3.94
C ASP A 24 -13.71 -3.95 4.12
N PRO A 25 -14.34 -3.34 3.09
CA PRO A 25 -15.70 -2.83 3.21
C PRO A 25 -16.78 -3.93 3.22
N LYS A 26 -16.45 -5.15 2.78
CA LYS A 26 -17.36 -6.30 2.71
C LYS A 26 -17.14 -7.29 3.85
N VAL A 27 -15.94 -7.31 4.44
CA VAL A 27 -15.60 -8.18 5.57
C VAL A 27 -15.10 -7.35 6.73
N ASP A 28 -16.02 -7.02 7.66
CA ASP A 28 -15.64 -6.30 8.86
C ASP A 28 -14.69 -7.15 9.72
N GLY A 29 -13.73 -6.50 10.36
CA GLY A 29 -12.65 -7.15 11.11
C GLY A 29 -11.44 -7.59 10.26
N VAL A 30 -11.45 -7.39 8.94
CA VAL A 30 -10.29 -7.59 8.06
C VAL A 30 -9.67 -6.25 7.67
N THR A 31 -8.35 -6.15 7.82
CA THR A 31 -7.56 -5.00 7.36
C THR A 31 -6.51 -5.47 6.35
N CYS A 32 -6.52 -4.83 5.19
CA CYS A 32 -5.55 -5.01 4.12
C CYS A 32 -4.45 -3.97 4.23
N HIS A 33 -3.21 -4.45 4.24
CA HIS A 33 -2.02 -3.61 4.22
C HIS A 33 -1.51 -3.60 2.79
N VAL A 34 -1.45 -2.42 2.19
CA VAL A 34 -0.95 -2.21 0.83
C VAL A 34 0.40 -1.52 0.94
N ALA A 35 1.44 -2.18 0.46
CA ALA A 35 2.77 -1.62 0.36
C ALA A 35 3.03 -1.21 -1.09
N TYR A 36 3.48 0.01 -1.32
CA TYR A 36 3.85 0.52 -2.64
C TYR A 36 5.06 1.45 -2.54
N PHE A 37 5.74 1.64 -3.66
CA PHE A 37 6.94 2.47 -3.72
C PHE A 37 6.56 3.89 -4.11
N ASP A 38 6.98 4.86 -3.30
CA ASP A 38 6.92 6.28 -3.64
C ASP A 38 8.31 6.75 -4.10
N ARG A 39 8.39 7.14 -5.38
CA ARG A 39 9.65 7.63 -5.98
C ARG A 39 9.75 9.14 -5.79
N SER A 40 10.89 9.57 -5.24
CA SER A 40 11.26 10.99 -5.21
C SER A 40 11.21 11.65 -6.59
N ILE A 41 10.73 12.89 -6.65
CA ILE A 41 10.59 13.69 -7.88
C ILE A 41 11.93 13.83 -8.63
N ILE A 42 13.06 13.78 -7.91
CA ILE A 42 14.42 13.92 -8.44
C ILE A 42 14.84 12.70 -9.29
N ASP A 43 14.44 11.48 -8.91
CA ASP A 43 14.75 10.26 -9.68
C ASP A 43 13.88 10.17 -10.95
N ARG A 44 12.61 10.62 -10.86
CA ARG A 44 11.72 10.78 -12.02
C ARG A 44 12.26 11.78 -13.06
N LEU A 45 12.92 12.85 -12.61
CA LEU A 45 13.55 13.84 -13.51
C LEU A 45 14.82 13.31 -14.19
N HIS A 46 15.64 12.51 -13.49
CA HIS A 46 16.91 12.02 -14.02
C HIS A 46 16.79 10.82 -14.97
N LYS A 47 15.80 9.93 -14.77
CA LYS A 47 15.74 8.65 -15.51
C LYS A 47 14.70 8.59 -16.63
N GLY A 48 13.87 9.62 -16.84
CA GLY A 48 12.91 9.67 -17.95
C GLY A 48 11.73 8.68 -17.89
N ASN A 49 11.75 7.72 -16.96
CA ASN A 49 10.69 6.72 -16.76
C ASN A 49 9.57 7.24 -15.85
N TRP A 50 8.86 8.27 -16.32
CA TRP A 50 7.77 8.95 -15.60
C TRP A 50 6.55 8.05 -15.32
N PHE A 51 6.41 6.94 -16.05
CA PHE A 51 5.26 6.03 -15.98
C PHE A 51 5.63 4.57 -15.69
N GLU A 52 6.88 4.26 -15.35
CA GLU A 52 7.19 2.94 -14.82
C GLU A 52 6.81 2.91 -13.34
N ASP A 53 5.65 2.34 -13.07
CA ASP A 53 5.30 1.85 -11.75
C ASP A 53 6.28 0.70 -11.45
N PRO A 54 7.22 0.81 -10.48
CA PRO A 54 8.01 -0.35 -10.12
C PRO A 54 7.02 -1.43 -9.65
N SER A 55 7.00 -2.59 -10.29
CA SER A 55 6.07 -3.68 -10.02
C SER A 55 6.19 -4.33 -8.62
N ASP A 56 6.73 -3.60 -7.64
CA ASP A 56 7.01 -4.03 -6.26
C ASP A 56 5.89 -3.62 -5.30
N SER A 57 4.64 -3.54 -5.78
CA SER A 57 3.47 -3.36 -4.92
C SER A 57 3.03 -4.69 -4.31
N SER A 58 2.77 -4.72 -3.00
CA SER A 58 2.32 -5.90 -2.26
C SER A 58 1.03 -5.60 -1.51
N ILE A 59 0.13 -6.59 -1.43
CA ILE A 59 -1.10 -6.50 -0.64
C ILE A 59 -1.22 -7.71 0.28
N SER A 60 -1.52 -7.46 1.56
CA SER A 60 -1.75 -8.51 2.56
C SER A 60 -2.92 -8.18 3.46
N CYS A 61 -4.00 -8.95 3.35
CA CYS A 61 -5.18 -8.83 4.20
C CYS A 61 -5.10 -9.80 5.38
N ARG A 62 -5.32 -9.29 6.60
CA ARG A 62 -5.32 -10.07 7.83
C ARG A 62 -6.51 -9.73 8.69
N GLN A 63 -6.95 -10.72 9.46
CA GLN A 63 -7.93 -10.51 10.52
C GLN A 63 -7.30 -9.68 11.64
N THR A 64 -7.83 -8.48 11.85
CA THR A 64 -7.42 -7.55 12.91
C THR A 64 -8.49 -7.38 14.00
N GLY A 65 -9.67 -7.99 13.82
CA GLY A 65 -10.77 -7.98 14.77
C GLY A 65 -11.76 -9.14 14.58
N PRO A 66 -12.91 -9.14 15.28
CA PRO A 66 -13.98 -10.12 15.04
C PRO A 66 -14.47 -10.06 13.58
N ILE A 67 -14.51 -11.20 12.88
CA ILE A 67 -14.92 -11.24 11.47
C ILE A 67 -16.44 -11.23 11.37
N THR A 68 -16.98 -10.28 10.62
CA THR A 68 -18.36 -10.30 10.14
C THR A 68 -18.35 -10.21 8.62
N ILE A 69 -18.82 -11.26 7.97
CA ILE A 69 -18.94 -11.31 6.51
C ILE A 69 -20.25 -10.61 6.12
N GLY A 70 -20.16 -9.56 5.31
CA GLY A 70 -21.33 -8.88 4.74
C GLY A 70 -21.86 -9.59 3.49
N ASP A 71 -22.62 -8.88 2.67
CA ASP A 71 -23.15 -9.43 1.42
C ASP A 71 -22.03 -9.59 0.37
N ILE A 72 -21.60 -10.83 0.17
CA ILE A 72 -20.63 -11.22 -0.88
C ILE A 72 -21.35 -12.16 -1.83
N ASP A 73 -21.54 -11.72 -3.08
CA ASP A 73 -21.98 -12.60 -4.16
C ASP A 73 -20.87 -13.62 -4.45
N MET A 74 -21.21 -14.90 -4.37
CA MET A 74 -20.32 -16.04 -4.64
C MET A 74 -20.29 -16.42 -6.11
#